data_AF-A0A7S0AD80-F1
#
_entry.id   AF-A0A7S0AD80-F1
#
_cell.length_a   1.000
_cell.length_b   1.000
_cell.length_c   1.000
_cell.angle_alpha   90.00
_cell.angle_beta   90.00
_cell.angle_gamma   90.00
#
_symmetry.space_group_name_H-M   'P 1'
#
loop_
_entity.id
_entity.type
_entity.pdbx_description
1 polymer ?
#
loop_
_entity_poly.entity_id
_entity_poly.type
_entity_poly.pdbx_seq_one_letter_code
_entity_poly.pdbx_strand_id
1 'polypeptide(L)'
;SEVSLADATLFPTMTFARHMLPKFGIPETEALPPKIAKWYSQLLAGDEVFKKVHDEVLGALCGWDEKGRWDTIPLAGLRDEDPETIFDKIIAKEIPASVVYEDAKVLAFKDINPAAPAHVLVIPKDRNGLSRLQKSSPDHVEILGKLLVAAGEISKDESLGFKDGARIVINDGPDGGQEVPHLHVHVLGGRSLTWPPG
;
A
#
# COMPACT_ATOMS: atom_id res chain seq x y z
N SER A 1 15.83 -37.99 10.66
CA SER A 1 16.47 -38.21 9.35
C SER A 1 17.73 -37.37 9.31
N GLU A 2 18.77 -37.82 8.63
CA GLU A 2 19.97 -37.00 8.44
C GLU A 2 19.60 -35.75 7.63
N VAL A 3 20.01 -34.59 8.11
CA VAL A 3 19.77 -33.30 7.44
C VAL A 3 20.46 -33.30 6.08
N SER A 4 19.71 -33.01 5.02
CA SER A 4 20.30 -32.91 3.69
C SER A 4 20.96 -31.54 3.47
N LEU A 5 21.92 -31.48 2.56
CA LEU A 5 22.45 -30.20 2.04
C LEU A 5 21.35 -29.31 1.47
N ALA A 6 20.28 -29.91 0.92
CA ALA A 6 19.12 -29.18 0.44
C ALA A 6 18.36 -28.50 1.59
N ASP A 7 18.23 -29.17 2.74
CA ASP A 7 17.57 -28.57 3.91
C ASP A 7 18.37 -27.38 4.45
N ALA A 8 19.71 -27.54 4.54
CA ALA A 8 20.60 -26.47 5.00
C ALA A 8 20.61 -25.24 4.08
N THR A 9 20.41 -25.43 2.77
CA THR A 9 20.39 -24.33 1.79
C THR A 9 19.03 -23.66 1.68
N LEU A 10 17.93 -24.41 1.81
CA LEU A 10 16.58 -23.87 1.71
C LEU A 10 16.14 -23.14 3.00
N PHE A 11 16.66 -23.56 4.15
CA PHE A 11 16.26 -23.01 5.45
C PHE A 11 16.41 -21.48 5.56
N PRO A 12 17.56 -20.84 5.21
CA PRO A 12 17.69 -19.38 5.29
C PRO A 12 16.69 -18.62 4.42
N THR A 13 16.42 -19.13 3.20
CA THR A 13 15.41 -18.57 2.31
C THR A 13 14.02 -18.63 2.93
N MET A 14 13.72 -19.70 3.64
CA MET A 14 12.43 -19.87 4.30
C MET A 14 12.29 -19.00 5.55
N THR A 15 13.36 -18.83 6.32
CA THR A 15 13.40 -17.85 7.42
C THR A 15 13.15 -16.43 6.90
N PHE A 16 13.81 -16.05 5.79
CA PHE A 16 13.58 -14.75 5.14
C PHE A 16 12.13 -14.61 4.65
N ALA A 17 11.63 -15.59 3.90
CA ALA A 17 10.29 -15.55 3.32
C ALA A 17 9.19 -15.49 4.38
N ARG A 18 9.39 -16.17 5.52
CA ARG A 18 8.40 -16.23 6.59
C ARG A 18 8.42 -15.00 7.51
N HIS A 19 9.61 -14.50 7.84
CA HIS A 19 9.75 -13.51 8.92
C HIS A 19 10.14 -12.12 8.44
N MET A 20 10.72 -12.01 7.24
CA MET A 20 11.19 -10.73 6.72
C MET A 20 10.29 -10.20 5.60
N LEU A 21 9.82 -11.03 4.67
CA LEU A 21 8.89 -10.58 3.60
C LEU A 21 7.62 -9.88 4.09
N PRO A 22 6.99 -10.27 5.22
CA PRO A 22 5.86 -9.51 5.76
C PRO A 22 6.18 -8.06 6.09
N LYS A 23 7.45 -7.75 6.41
CA LYS A 23 7.90 -6.37 6.61
C LYS A 23 7.87 -5.57 5.31
N PHE A 24 7.84 -6.23 4.15
CA PHE A 24 7.72 -5.62 2.83
C PHE A 24 6.28 -5.63 2.29
N GLY A 25 5.28 -5.83 3.16
CA GLY A 25 3.87 -5.89 2.77
C GLY A 25 3.47 -7.15 2.01
N ILE A 26 4.33 -8.18 1.96
CA ILE A 26 4.02 -9.48 1.34
C ILE A 26 3.55 -10.45 2.43
N PRO A 27 2.25 -10.79 2.50
CA PRO A 27 1.73 -11.66 3.54
C PRO A 27 2.33 -13.06 3.46
N GLU A 28 2.49 -13.73 4.60
CA GLU A 28 3.09 -15.08 4.71
C GLU A 28 2.38 -16.11 3.80
N THR A 29 1.05 -15.97 3.66
CA THR A 29 0.21 -16.85 2.83
C THR A 29 0.46 -16.71 1.33
N GLU A 30 0.94 -15.55 0.87
CA GLU A 30 1.35 -15.35 -0.52
C GLU A 30 2.81 -15.74 -0.75
N ALA A 31 3.65 -15.60 0.28
CA ALA A 31 5.07 -15.88 0.18
C ALA A 31 5.40 -17.38 0.03
N LEU A 32 4.58 -18.28 0.58
CA LEU A 32 4.97 -19.69 0.77
C LEU A 32 3.93 -20.72 0.26
N PRO A 33 4.31 -21.62 -0.67
CA PRO A 33 3.48 -22.75 -1.04
C PRO A 33 3.20 -23.69 0.15
N PRO A 34 1.99 -24.26 0.31
CA PRO A 34 1.61 -25.05 1.49
C PRO A 34 2.55 -26.23 1.81
N LYS A 35 3.09 -26.88 0.77
CA LYS A 35 4.06 -27.97 0.94
C LYS A 35 5.36 -27.51 1.59
N ILE A 36 5.86 -26.35 1.19
CA ILE A 36 7.13 -25.80 1.70
C ILE A 36 6.93 -25.26 3.12
N ALA A 37 5.81 -24.58 3.39
CA ALA A 37 5.45 -24.14 4.74
C ALA A 37 5.39 -25.32 5.73
N LYS A 38 4.75 -26.43 5.32
CA LYS A 38 4.70 -27.65 6.14
C LYS A 38 6.08 -28.26 6.36
N TRP A 39 6.90 -28.36 5.32
CA TRP A 39 8.29 -28.86 5.43
C TRP A 39 9.10 -28.03 6.43
N TYR A 40 9.04 -26.70 6.35
CA TYR A 40 9.78 -25.81 7.24
C TYR A 40 9.36 -25.96 8.70
N SER A 41 8.04 -26.04 8.96
CA SER A 41 7.53 -26.32 10.31
C SER A 41 7.94 -27.70 10.84
N GLN A 42 8.02 -28.72 9.98
CA GLN A 42 8.51 -30.05 10.38
C GLN A 42 10.01 -30.05 10.67
N LEU A 43 10.81 -29.32 9.88
CA LEU A 43 12.24 -29.18 10.09
C LEU A 43 12.55 -28.54 11.45
N LEU A 44 11.87 -27.43 11.78
CA LEU A 44 12.01 -26.74 13.08
C LEU A 44 11.58 -27.61 14.27
N ALA A 45 10.59 -28.48 14.09
CA ALA A 45 10.11 -29.38 15.15
C ALA A 45 10.99 -30.64 15.31
N GLY A 46 11.69 -31.04 14.25
CA GLY A 46 12.41 -32.31 14.19
C GLY A 46 13.93 -32.20 14.38
N ASP A 47 14.50 -31.00 14.34
CA ASP A 47 15.94 -30.78 14.41
C ASP A 47 16.33 -29.59 15.30
N GLU A 48 17.07 -29.89 16.37
CA GLU A 48 17.49 -28.90 17.38
C GLU A 48 18.51 -27.88 16.84
N VAL A 49 19.31 -28.23 15.82
CA VAL A 49 20.28 -27.30 15.25
C VAL A 49 19.56 -26.22 14.47
N PHE A 50 18.62 -26.60 13.60
CA PHE A 50 17.81 -25.62 12.86
C PHE A 50 16.95 -24.77 13.77
N LYS A 51 16.35 -25.38 14.79
CA LYS A 51 15.57 -24.64 15.80
C LYS A 51 16.43 -23.60 16.52
N LYS A 52 17.64 -23.97 16.95
CA LYS A 52 18.55 -23.03 17.60
C LYS A 52 18.92 -21.86 16.67
N VAL A 53 19.30 -22.14 15.43
CA VAL A 53 19.63 -21.09 14.44
C VAL A 53 18.43 -20.19 14.17
N HIS A 54 17.24 -20.78 14.03
CA HIS A 54 15.98 -20.05 13.89
C HIS A 54 15.76 -19.08 15.05
N ASP A 55 15.86 -19.56 16.27
CA ASP A 55 15.59 -18.77 17.47
C ASP A 55 16.62 -17.63 17.64
N GLU A 56 17.90 -17.87 17.28
CA GLU A 56 18.92 -16.81 17.24
C GLU A 56 18.61 -15.73 16.20
N VAL A 57 18.17 -16.12 15.00
CA VAL A 57 17.74 -15.16 13.96
C VAL A 57 16.52 -14.37 14.42
N LEU A 58 15.50 -15.04 14.97
CA LEU A 58 14.30 -14.36 15.47
C LEU A 58 14.63 -13.40 16.62
N GLY A 59 15.52 -13.77 17.54
CA GLY A 59 15.97 -12.88 18.61
C GLY A 59 16.61 -11.61 18.05
N ALA A 60 17.43 -11.72 17.00
CA ALA A 60 17.99 -10.57 16.31
C ALA A 60 16.92 -9.71 15.61
N LEU A 61 15.95 -10.34 14.94
CA LEU A 61 14.84 -9.64 14.27
C LEU A 61 13.90 -8.93 15.26
N CYS A 62 13.63 -9.52 16.43
CA CYS A 62 12.88 -8.85 17.50
C CYS A 62 13.62 -7.57 17.94
N GLY A 63 14.94 -7.62 18.09
CA GLY A 63 15.73 -6.43 18.38
C GLY A 63 15.76 -5.40 17.24
N TRP A 64 15.44 -5.78 16.00
CA TRP A 64 15.24 -4.84 14.88
C TRP A 64 13.87 -4.18 14.96
N ASP A 65 12.83 -4.95 15.29
CA ASP A 65 11.48 -4.43 15.52
C ASP A 65 11.47 -3.38 16.62
N GLU A 66 12.06 -3.69 17.79
CA GLU A 66 12.14 -2.76 18.94
C GLU A 66 12.89 -1.46 18.63
N LYS A 67 13.82 -1.49 17.66
CA LYS A 67 14.69 -0.36 17.31
C LYS A 67 14.25 0.35 16.04
N GLY A 68 13.10 0.00 15.45
CA GLY A 68 12.62 0.60 14.20
C GLY A 68 13.59 0.44 13.03
N ARG A 69 14.39 -0.64 13.00
CA ARG A 69 15.43 -0.78 11.96
C ARG A 69 14.84 -1.02 10.57
N TRP A 70 13.65 -1.61 10.51
CA TRP A 70 12.93 -1.81 9.25
C TRP A 70 12.62 -0.50 8.55
N ASP A 71 12.32 0.56 9.30
CA ASP A 71 11.92 1.86 8.73
C ASP A 71 13.03 2.51 7.90
N THR A 72 14.28 2.14 8.19
CA THR A 72 15.47 2.59 7.45
C THR A 72 15.70 1.83 6.15
N ILE A 73 15.00 0.72 5.95
CA ILE A 73 15.12 -0.12 4.76
C ILE A 73 14.00 0.28 3.80
N PRO A 74 14.34 0.68 2.55
CA PRO A 74 13.34 0.99 1.54
C PRO A 74 12.34 -0.15 1.37
N LEU A 75 11.06 0.21 1.33
CA LEU A 75 9.93 -0.73 1.21
C LEU A 75 9.73 -1.69 2.40
N ALA A 76 10.52 -1.59 3.47
CA ALA A 76 10.31 -2.38 4.69
C ALA A 76 9.69 -1.54 5.82
N GLY A 77 8.94 -2.21 6.69
CA GLY A 77 8.17 -1.60 7.77
C GLY A 77 6.73 -1.28 7.34
N LEU A 78 5.77 -1.59 8.21
CA LEU A 78 4.41 -1.06 8.09
C LEU A 78 4.45 0.40 8.54
N ARG A 79 4.33 1.33 7.60
CA ARG A 79 4.32 2.78 7.92
C ARG A 79 2.93 3.33 8.21
N ASP A 80 1.91 2.50 8.03
CA ASP A 80 0.53 2.92 8.24
C ASP A 80 0.08 2.61 9.67
N GLU A 81 0.29 3.58 10.55
CA GLU A 81 -0.20 3.55 11.94
C GLU A 81 -1.51 4.34 12.09
N ASP A 82 -1.98 5.00 11.03
CA ASP A 82 -3.17 5.83 11.09
C ASP A 82 -4.43 4.94 11.10
N PRO A 83 -5.51 5.35 11.81
CA PRO A 83 -6.76 4.60 11.84
C PRO A 83 -7.36 4.36 10.45
N GLU A 84 -8.18 3.32 10.33
CA GLU A 84 -8.99 3.07 9.14
C GLU A 84 -9.90 4.28 8.82
N THR A 85 -10.03 4.58 7.54
CA THR A 85 -10.82 5.68 6.98
C THR A 85 -11.99 5.16 6.16
N ILE A 86 -12.85 6.08 5.72
CA ILE A 86 -13.94 5.75 4.79
C ILE A 86 -13.43 5.21 3.44
N PHE A 87 -12.22 5.62 3.00
CA PHE A 87 -11.65 5.13 1.74
C PHE A 87 -11.17 3.68 1.85
N ASP A 88 -10.65 3.27 3.01
CA ASP A 88 -10.31 1.88 3.27
C ASP A 88 -11.55 0.97 3.15
N LYS A 89 -12.70 1.43 3.65
CA LYS A 89 -13.98 0.73 3.50
C LYS A 89 -14.48 0.66 2.06
N ILE A 90 -14.20 1.68 1.25
CA ILE A 90 -14.47 1.66 -0.20
C ILE A 90 -13.58 0.63 -0.90
N ILE A 91 -12.27 0.61 -0.58
CA ILE A 91 -11.29 -0.34 -1.14
C ILE A 91 -11.69 -1.78 -0.79
N ALA A 92 -12.10 -2.01 0.46
CA ALA A 92 -12.59 -3.30 0.96
C ALA A 92 -14.00 -3.67 0.44
N LYS A 93 -14.66 -2.77 -0.30
CA LYS A 93 -16.01 -2.93 -0.84
C LYS A 93 -17.09 -3.14 0.24
N GLU A 94 -16.83 -2.66 1.45
CA GLU A 94 -17.79 -2.68 2.57
C GLU A 94 -18.89 -1.63 2.39
N ILE A 95 -18.55 -0.52 1.74
CA ILE A 95 -19.49 0.53 1.35
C ILE A 95 -19.43 0.78 -0.16
N PRO A 96 -20.57 1.11 -0.79
CA PRO A 96 -20.62 1.31 -2.23
C PRO A 96 -19.92 2.61 -2.64
N ALA A 97 -19.26 2.57 -3.80
CA ALA A 97 -18.75 3.75 -4.49
C ALA A 97 -18.99 3.63 -5.99
N SER A 98 -19.14 4.77 -6.67
CA SER A 98 -19.24 4.81 -8.14
C SER A 98 -17.84 4.71 -8.75
N VAL A 99 -17.29 3.49 -8.76
CA VAL A 99 -15.95 3.19 -9.30
C VAL A 99 -15.91 3.45 -10.81
N VAL A 100 -14.89 4.18 -11.26
CA VAL A 100 -14.68 4.55 -12.67
C VAL A 100 -13.35 4.01 -13.22
N TYR A 101 -12.40 3.68 -12.34
CA TYR A 101 -11.13 3.06 -12.70
C TYR A 101 -10.63 2.22 -11.52
N GLU A 102 -10.10 1.04 -11.80
CA GLU A 102 -9.50 0.18 -10.78
C GLU A 102 -8.38 -0.66 -11.41
N ASP A 103 -7.19 -0.61 -10.80
CA ASP A 103 -6.09 -1.52 -11.13
C ASP A 103 -5.53 -2.18 -9.85
N ALA A 104 -4.35 -2.80 -9.94
CA ALA A 104 -3.73 -3.49 -8.80
C ALA A 104 -3.34 -2.56 -7.64
N LYS A 105 -2.99 -1.29 -7.90
CA LYS A 105 -2.50 -0.33 -6.89
C LYS A 105 -3.41 0.89 -6.70
N VAL A 106 -4.25 1.22 -7.66
CA VAL A 106 -5.04 2.46 -7.69
C VAL A 106 -6.53 2.14 -7.81
N LEU A 107 -7.34 2.94 -7.14
CA LEU A 107 -8.79 2.96 -7.26
C LEU A 107 -9.25 4.39 -7.53
N ALA A 108 -10.20 4.58 -8.43
CA ALA A 108 -10.84 5.87 -8.65
C ALA A 108 -12.36 5.75 -8.70
N PHE A 109 -13.03 6.71 -8.08
CA PHE A 109 -14.48 6.75 -7.97
C PHE A 109 -15.00 8.18 -7.96
N LYS A 110 -16.26 8.37 -8.37
CA LYS A 110 -16.90 9.69 -8.35
C LYS A 110 -17.04 10.18 -6.90
N ASP A 111 -16.71 11.45 -6.69
CA ASP A 111 -16.93 12.11 -5.41
C ASP A 111 -18.44 12.18 -5.12
N ILE A 112 -18.83 11.92 -3.87
CA ILE A 112 -20.24 11.97 -3.44
C ILE A 112 -20.76 13.40 -3.30
N ASN A 113 -19.87 14.37 -3.09
CA ASN A 113 -20.14 15.80 -2.99
C ASN A 113 -19.37 16.55 -4.12
N PRO A 114 -19.79 16.40 -5.38
CA PRO A 114 -19.04 16.93 -6.52
C PRO A 114 -18.92 18.46 -6.53
N ALA A 115 -17.70 18.99 -6.56
CA ALA A 115 -17.42 20.44 -6.68
C ALA A 115 -17.41 20.94 -8.15
N ALA A 116 -17.53 20.02 -9.11
CA ALA A 116 -17.63 20.28 -10.54
C ALA A 116 -18.45 19.17 -11.22
N PRO A 117 -18.99 19.38 -12.43
CA PRO A 117 -19.77 18.35 -13.15
C PRO A 117 -19.06 17.01 -13.28
N ALA A 118 -17.74 17.03 -13.50
CA ALA A 118 -16.88 15.88 -13.31
C ALA A 118 -16.03 16.09 -12.07
N HIS A 119 -16.19 15.24 -11.06
CA HIS A 119 -15.36 15.21 -9.86
C HIS A 119 -15.08 13.75 -9.48
N VAL A 120 -13.82 13.34 -9.66
CA VAL A 120 -13.35 11.98 -9.37
C VAL A 120 -12.23 12.05 -8.36
N LEU A 121 -12.22 11.13 -7.40
CA LEU A 121 -11.11 10.90 -6.49
C LEU A 121 -10.29 9.72 -6.98
N VAL A 122 -8.96 9.88 -7.03
CA VAL A 122 -8.00 8.81 -7.34
C VAL A 122 -7.18 8.56 -6.08
N ILE A 123 -7.20 7.31 -5.59
CA ILE A 123 -6.57 6.93 -4.32
C ILE A 123 -5.66 5.71 -4.50
N PRO A 124 -4.60 5.57 -3.70
CA PRO A 124 -3.87 4.32 -3.62
C PRO A 124 -4.72 3.30 -2.82
N LYS A 125 -4.71 2.05 -3.26
CA LYS A 125 -5.36 0.93 -2.54
C LYS A 125 -4.62 0.56 -1.26
N ASP A 126 -3.30 0.72 -1.27
CA ASP A 126 -2.45 0.64 -0.09
C ASP A 126 -1.77 2.00 0.09
N ARG A 127 -2.11 2.70 1.17
CA ARG A 127 -1.55 4.03 1.45
C ARG A 127 -0.15 3.94 2.04
N ASN A 128 0.27 2.83 2.66
CA ASN A 128 1.58 2.67 3.29
C ASN A 128 2.05 3.90 4.10
N GLY A 129 1.17 4.45 4.94
CA GLY A 129 1.45 5.64 5.75
C GLY A 129 1.23 7.00 5.05
N LEU A 130 0.82 7.01 3.78
CA LEU A 130 0.35 8.20 3.06
C LEU A 130 -1.06 8.60 3.49
N SER A 131 -1.26 8.91 4.77
CA SER A 131 -2.48 9.58 5.20
C SER A 131 -2.57 11.02 4.68
N ARG A 132 -1.45 11.62 4.27
CA ARG A 132 -1.36 12.92 3.58
C ARG A 132 -0.06 13.03 2.78
N LEU A 133 0.05 14.03 1.91
CA LEU A 133 1.20 14.19 1.02
C LEU A 133 2.50 14.52 1.77
N GLN A 134 2.45 15.28 2.87
CA GLN A 134 3.60 15.59 3.72
C GLN A 134 4.24 14.36 4.37
N LYS A 135 3.53 13.22 4.46
CA LYS A 135 4.10 11.94 4.93
C LYS A 135 4.78 11.15 3.79
N SER A 136 4.82 11.68 2.57
CA SER A 136 5.49 11.01 1.47
C SER A 136 7.01 10.91 1.67
N SER A 137 7.59 9.93 0.99
CA SER A 137 9.01 9.58 1.06
C SER A 137 9.44 9.01 -0.30
N PRO A 138 10.73 8.78 -0.55
CA PRO A 138 11.20 8.19 -1.80
C PRO A 138 10.54 6.85 -2.17
N ASP A 139 10.09 6.08 -1.18
CA ASP A 139 9.38 4.81 -1.42
C ASP A 139 8.01 5.00 -2.09
N HIS A 140 7.46 6.20 -2.00
CA HIS A 140 6.15 6.54 -2.56
C HIS A 140 6.22 7.07 -4.00
N VAL A 141 7.41 7.22 -4.59
CA VAL A 141 7.57 7.80 -5.93
C VAL A 141 6.76 7.02 -6.98
N GLU A 142 6.80 5.69 -6.94
CA GLU A 142 6.07 4.86 -7.90
C GLU A 142 4.54 5.07 -7.78
N ILE A 143 4.00 5.02 -6.56
CA ILE A 143 2.55 5.14 -6.35
C ILE A 143 2.06 6.55 -6.67
N LEU A 144 2.79 7.60 -6.29
CA LEU A 144 2.46 8.99 -6.63
C LEU A 144 2.43 9.20 -8.15
N GLY A 145 3.40 8.64 -8.87
CA GLY A 145 3.41 8.66 -10.33
C GLY A 145 2.18 7.98 -10.93
N LYS A 146 1.81 6.80 -10.41
CA LYS A 146 0.60 6.07 -10.86
C LYS A 146 -0.69 6.85 -10.62
N LEU A 147 -0.84 7.51 -9.48
CA LEU A 147 -2.00 8.35 -9.19
C LEU A 147 -2.15 9.50 -10.20
N LEU A 148 -1.04 10.18 -10.54
CA LEU A 148 -1.07 11.27 -11.51
C LEU A 148 -1.32 10.80 -12.95
N VAL A 149 -0.75 9.65 -13.34
CA VAL A 149 -1.04 9.04 -14.65
C VAL A 149 -2.51 8.65 -14.74
N ALA A 150 -3.06 7.99 -13.73
CA ALA A 150 -4.47 7.63 -13.67
C ALA A 150 -5.38 8.88 -13.72
N ALA A 151 -5.05 9.94 -12.98
CA ALA A 151 -5.77 11.21 -13.04
C ALA A 151 -5.78 11.81 -14.45
N GLY A 152 -4.64 11.76 -15.14
CA GLY A 152 -4.49 12.18 -16.54
C GLY A 152 -5.41 11.39 -17.49
N GLU A 153 -5.45 10.06 -17.37
CA GLU A 153 -6.34 9.22 -18.18
C GLU A 153 -7.82 9.48 -17.88
N ILE A 154 -8.20 9.57 -16.59
CA ILE A 154 -9.58 9.84 -16.16
C ILE A 154 -10.07 11.20 -16.69
N SER A 155 -9.21 12.22 -16.68
CA SER A 155 -9.58 13.56 -17.16
C SER A 155 -9.91 13.64 -18.66
N LYS A 156 -9.57 12.60 -19.45
CA LYS A 156 -9.92 12.50 -20.87
C LYS A 156 -11.27 11.85 -21.11
N ASP A 157 -11.89 11.27 -20.07
CA ASP A 157 -13.11 10.49 -20.21
C ASP A 157 -14.35 11.40 -20.22
N GLU A 158 -14.83 11.72 -21.42
CA GLU A 158 -16.05 12.50 -21.63
C GLU A 158 -17.30 11.85 -21.01
N SER A 159 -17.32 10.53 -20.85
CA SER A 159 -18.46 9.82 -20.22
C SER A 159 -18.60 10.13 -18.72
N LEU A 160 -17.53 10.61 -18.09
CA LEU A 160 -17.53 11.10 -16.71
C LEU A 160 -17.89 12.59 -16.61
N GLY A 161 -18.15 13.25 -17.74
CA GLY A 161 -18.50 14.66 -17.81
C GLY A 161 -17.29 15.59 -17.99
N PHE A 162 -16.09 15.05 -18.20
CA PHE A 162 -14.92 15.86 -18.54
C PHE A 162 -15.09 16.51 -19.92
N LYS A 163 -14.36 17.60 -20.14
CA LYS A 163 -14.29 18.38 -21.39
C LYS A 163 -12.82 18.70 -21.67
N ASP A 164 -12.54 19.78 -22.39
CA ASP A 164 -11.18 20.26 -22.61
C ASP A 164 -10.56 20.83 -21.33
N GLY A 165 -9.86 19.96 -20.59
CA GLY A 165 -9.06 20.31 -19.42
C GLY A 165 -9.66 19.84 -18.08
N ALA A 166 -8.79 19.78 -17.08
CA ALA A 166 -9.11 19.46 -15.70
C ALA A 166 -8.17 20.19 -14.74
N ARG A 167 -8.59 20.32 -13.48
CA ARG A 167 -7.71 20.69 -12.36
C ARG A 167 -7.46 19.46 -11.51
N ILE A 168 -6.19 19.23 -11.23
CA ILE A 168 -5.73 18.17 -10.34
C ILE A 168 -5.38 18.80 -9.00
N VAL A 169 -6.00 18.34 -7.91
CA VAL A 169 -5.79 18.89 -6.56
C VAL A 169 -5.42 17.77 -5.60
N ILE A 170 -4.42 18.03 -4.77
CA ILE A 170 -4.08 17.22 -3.60
C ILE A 170 -4.07 18.17 -2.42
N ASN A 171 -5.01 17.97 -1.49
CA ASN A 171 -5.08 18.74 -0.27
C ASN A 171 -4.18 18.09 0.79
N ASP A 172 -3.42 18.91 1.52
CA ASP A 172 -2.55 18.44 2.60
C ASP A 172 -2.85 19.18 3.90
N GLY A 173 -3.29 18.42 4.91
CA GLY A 173 -3.60 18.93 6.23
C GLY A 173 -4.84 19.84 6.31
N PRO A 174 -5.16 20.35 7.52
CA PRO A 174 -6.37 21.14 7.76
C PRO A 174 -6.45 22.42 6.93
N ASP A 175 -5.36 23.18 6.82
CA ASP A 175 -5.34 24.43 6.05
C ASP A 175 -5.42 24.21 4.54
N GLY A 176 -5.02 23.01 4.08
CA GLY A 176 -5.21 22.58 2.70
C GLY A 176 -6.63 22.10 2.40
N GLY A 177 -7.52 21.99 3.40
CA GLY A 177 -8.86 21.45 3.23
C GLY A 177 -8.89 19.93 3.06
N GLN A 178 -7.93 19.20 3.64
CA GLN A 178 -7.94 17.74 3.61
C GLN A 178 -8.96 17.19 4.60
N GLU A 179 -9.96 16.47 4.10
CA GLU A 179 -11.04 15.90 4.94
C GLU A 179 -10.77 14.46 5.37
N VAL A 180 -10.20 13.64 4.48
CA VAL A 180 -9.93 12.22 4.74
C VAL A 180 -8.42 11.99 4.85
N PRO A 181 -7.90 11.42 5.95
CA PRO A 181 -6.49 11.13 6.15
C PRO A 181 -6.05 9.86 5.40
N HIS A 182 -6.28 9.87 4.09
CA HIS A 182 -5.86 8.86 3.12
C HIS A 182 -5.57 9.63 1.83
N LEU A 183 -4.34 9.58 1.31
CA LEU A 183 -3.95 10.40 0.15
C LEU A 183 -4.93 10.22 -1.01
N HIS A 184 -5.45 11.33 -1.52
CA HIS A 184 -6.38 11.32 -2.64
C HIS A 184 -6.10 12.49 -3.57
N VAL A 185 -6.25 12.22 -4.88
CA VAL A 185 -6.13 13.21 -5.94
C VAL A 185 -7.52 13.52 -6.44
N HIS A 186 -7.93 14.78 -6.32
CA HIS A 186 -9.15 15.26 -6.95
C HIS A 186 -8.88 15.56 -8.42
N VAL A 187 -9.76 15.09 -9.29
CA VAL A 187 -9.79 15.38 -10.72
C VAL A 187 -11.10 16.12 -11.01
N LEU A 188 -11.02 17.44 -11.21
CA LEU A 188 -12.17 18.31 -11.40
C LEU A 188 -12.26 18.80 -12.85
N GLY A 189 -13.44 18.75 -13.45
CA GLY A 189 -13.66 19.21 -14.82
C GLY A 189 -15.13 19.35 -15.22
N GLY A 190 -15.38 19.44 -16.53
CA GLY A 190 -16.73 19.58 -17.09
C GLY A 190 -17.29 21.01 -17.11
N ARG A 191 -16.55 21.96 -16.51
CA ARG A 191 -16.79 23.41 -16.56
C ARG A 191 -15.47 24.17 -16.49
N SER A 192 -15.50 25.46 -16.84
CA SER A 192 -14.37 26.36 -16.55
C SER A 192 -14.16 26.47 -15.03
N LEU A 193 -12.91 26.38 -14.60
CA LEU A 193 -12.50 26.52 -13.20
C LEU A 193 -11.86 27.90 -12.99
N THR A 194 -12.05 28.49 -11.82
CA THR A 194 -11.64 29.86 -11.49
C THR A 194 -10.26 29.91 -10.83
N TRP A 195 -9.66 31.10 -10.76
CA TRP A 195 -8.41 31.37 -10.04
C TRP A 195 -8.62 32.51 -9.01
N PRO A 196 -8.10 32.43 -7.77
CA PRO A 196 -7.22 31.39 -7.21
C PRO A 196 -7.89 30.01 -7.07
N PRO A 197 -7.12 28.92 -6.88
CA PRO A 197 -7.63 27.56 -6.81
C PRO A 197 -8.00 27.17 -5.37
N GLY A 198 -8.81 28.01 -4.74
CA GLY A 198 -9.30 27.91 -3.37
C GLY A 198 -10.33 29.01 -3.16
#